data_AF-A0A927H3Q4-F1
#
_entry.id   AF-A0A927H3Q4-F1
#
_cell.length_a   1.000
_cell.length_b   1.000
_cell.length_c   1.000
_cell.angle_alpha   90.00
_cell.angle_beta   90.00
_cell.angle_gamma   90.00
#
_symmetry.space_group_name_H-M   'P 1'
#
loop_
_entity.id
_entity.type
_entity.pdbx_description
1 polymer ?
#
loop_
_entity_poly.entity_id
_entity_poly.type
_entity_poly.pdbx_seq_one_letter_code
_entity_poly.pdbx_strand_id
1 'polypeptide(L)'
;MNADQRLTTPKNKVQELQRVLYTAAKENPKRRFHALYDKVYRKDIMEEAWKRVKTNAGSPGIDKLTIDHIVSEYGEGRFKEETAEMLRSGEYRAKPVRRQEIPKGDGKMRPLGIPTVRDRLVQMAAKLVIEPIFEADFRDCSYGFRPKRSAHG
;
A
#
# COMPACT_ATOMS: atom_id res chain seq x y z
N MET A 1 30.64 -31.16 -8.32
CA MET A 1 30.57 -29.71 -8.06
C MET A 1 29.12 -29.25 -8.20
N ASN A 2 28.51 -28.96 -7.04
CA ASN A 2 27.27 -28.23 -6.74
C ASN A 2 26.01 -28.42 -7.61
N ALA A 3 25.30 -29.53 -7.35
CA ALA A 3 23.86 -29.66 -7.59
C ALA A 3 23.05 -29.12 -6.39
N ASP A 4 23.21 -27.83 -6.07
CA ASP A 4 22.46 -27.15 -5.00
C ASP A 4 21.79 -25.85 -5.52
N GLN A 5 21.18 -25.93 -6.71
CA GLN A 5 20.11 -25.00 -7.08
C GLN A 5 18.85 -25.42 -6.31
N ARG A 6 18.80 -25.06 -5.04
CA ARG A 6 17.56 -25.07 -4.28
C ARG A 6 16.55 -24.20 -5.03
N LEU A 7 15.47 -24.82 -5.49
CA LEU A 7 14.25 -24.12 -5.90
C LEU A 7 13.77 -23.30 -4.69
N THR A 8 14.31 -22.10 -4.53
CA THR A 8 14.00 -21.21 -3.41
C THR A 8 12.71 -20.51 -3.76
N THR A 9 11.60 -21.01 -3.22
CA THR A 9 10.30 -20.34 -3.21
C THR A 9 9.54 -20.87 -1.99
N PRO A 10 9.21 -20.00 -1.02
CA PRO A 10 7.95 -19.28 -1.11
C PRO A 10 8.19 -17.86 -1.60
N LYS A 11 7.66 -17.56 -2.79
CA LYS A 11 7.50 -16.22 -3.32
C LYS A 11 6.53 -15.53 -2.36
N ASN A 12 6.80 -14.27 -2.06
CA ASN A 12 5.92 -13.43 -1.25
C ASN A 12 4.46 -13.60 -1.74
N LYS A 13 3.55 -14.10 -0.87
CA LYS A 13 2.14 -14.38 -1.20
C LYS A 13 1.42 -13.18 -1.82
N VAL A 14 1.85 -11.96 -1.48
CA VAL A 14 1.38 -10.72 -2.09
C VAL A 14 1.81 -10.63 -3.56
N GLN A 15 3.06 -10.94 -3.89
CA GLN A 15 3.54 -10.93 -5.28
C GLN A 15 2.84 -11.99 -6.15
N GLU A 16 2.53 -13.16 -5.58
CA GLU A 16 1.76 -14.19 -6.27
C GLU A 16 0.35 -13.70 -6.61
N LEU A 17 -0.36 -13.11 -5.63
CA LEU A 17 -1.65 -12.46 -5.86
C LEU A 17 -1.54 -11.39 -6.95
N GLN A 18 -0.53 -10.53 -6.89
CA GLN A 18 -0.33 -9.46 -7.86
C GLN A 18 -0.11 -9.99 -9.29
N ARG A 19 0.68 -11.07 -9.44
CA ARG A 19 0.87 -11.72 -10.75
C ARG A 19 -0.43 -12.28 -11.30
N VAL A 20 -1.21 -12.98 -10.46
CA VAL A 20 -2.50 -13.54 -10.87
C VAL A 20 -3.46 -12.44 -11.31
N LEU A 21 -3.56 -11.34 -10.55
CA LEU A 21 -4.42 -10.21 -10.89
C LEU A 21 -3.98 -9.52 -12.18
N TYR A 22 -2.67 -9.31 -12.35
CA TYR A 22 -2.11 -8.72 -13.57
C TYR A 22 -2.40 -9.59 -14.80
N THR A 23 -2.09 -10.88 -14.74
CA THR A 23 -2.32 -11.81 -15.86
C THR A 23 -3.79 -11.88 -16.22
N ALA A 24 -4.68 -12.02 -15.22
CA ALA A 24 -6.12 -12.07 -15.46
C ALA A 24 -6.68 -10.78 -16.08
N ALA A 25 -6.16 -9.61 -15.70
CA ALA A 25 -6.52 -8.33 -16.30
C ALA A 25 -5.99 -8.22 -17.73
N LYS A 26 -4.75 -8.66 -17.98
CA LYS A 26 -4.10 -8.60 -19.29
C LYS A 26 -4.78 -9.51 -20.32
N GLU A 27 -5.16 -10.71 -19.91
CA GLU A 27 -5.83 -11.69 -20.78
C GLU A 27 -7.26 -11.29 -21.13
N ASN A 28 -7.96 -10.61 -20.21
CA ASN A 28 -9.32 -10.14 -20.43
C ASN A 28 -9.51 -8.71 -19.92
N PRO A 29 -9.30 -7.70 -20.78
CA PRO A 29 -9.44 -6.29 -20.42
C PRO A 29 -10.86 -5.88 -19.98
N LYS A 30 -11.88 -6.68 -20.27
CA LYS A 30 -13.27 -6.44 -19.83
C LYS A 30 -13.63 -7.16 -18.54
N ARG A 31 -12.68 -7.88 -17.93
CA ARG A 31 -12.90 -8.65 -16.69
C ARG A 31 -13.30 -7.72 -15.55
N ARG A 32 -14.35 -8.11 -14.83
CA ARG A 32 -14.75 -7.47 -13.57
C ARG A 32 -14.20 -8.26 -12.39
N PHE A 33 -13.58 -7.55 -11.44
CA PHE A 33 -13.03 -8.13 -10.22
C PHE A 33 -13.98 -7.85 -9.05
N HIS A 34 -14.85 -8.81 -8.74
CA HIS A 34 -15.91 -8.66 -7.73
C HIS A 34 -15.44 -8.89 -6.28
N ALA A 35 -14.31 -9.57 -6.08
CA ALA A 35 -13.82 -9.98 -4.76
C ALA A 35 -12.37 -9.48 -4.53
N LEU A 36 -12.24 -8.16 -4.36
CA LEU A 36 -10.97 -7.50 -4.02
C LEU A 36 -10.93 -7.00 -2.58
N TYR A 37 -12.08 -6.60 -2.03
CA TYR A 37 -12.15 -6.00 -0.69
C TYR A 37 -11.64 -6.95 0.39
N ASP A 38 -11.98 -8.24 0.27
CA ASP A 38 -11.52 -9.27 1.21
C ASP A 38 -10.01 -9.51 1.17
N LYS A 39 -9.35 -9.10 0.08
CA LYS A 39 -7.90 -9.19 -0.05
C LYS A 39 -7.19 -8.06 0.71
N VAL A 40 -7.83 -6.90 0.85
CA VAL A 40 -7.25 -5.71 1.50
C VAL A 40 -6.90 -5.98 2.96
N TYR A 41 -7.72 -6.75 3.68
CA TYR A 41 -7.49 -7.09 5.09
C TYR A 41 -6.85 -8.47 5.32
N ARG A 42 -6.28 -9.11 4.29
CA ARG A 42 -5.51 -10.35 4.49
C ARG A 42 -4.25 -10.05 5.30
N LYS A 43 -3.85 -11.00 6.17
CA LYS A 43 -2.69 -10.86 7.05
C LYS A 43 -1.39 -10.53 6.27
N ASP A 44 -1.14 -11.25 5.19
CA ASP A 44 0.05 -11.05 4.34
C ASP A 44 0.05 -9.68 3.64
N ILE A 45 -1.12 -9.21 3.21
CA ILE A 45 -1.29 -7.86 2.63
C ILE A 45 -1.06 -6.78 3.69
N MET A 46 -1.62 -6.93 4.89
CA MET A 46 -1.44 -5.98 5.98
C MET A 46 0.01 -5.92 6.46
N GLU A 47 0.72 -7.06 6.48
CA GLU A 47 2.15 -7.13 6.79
C GLU A 47 3.01 -6.38 5.76
N GLU A 48 2.81 -6.67 4.47
CA GLU A 48 3.55 -6.00 3.39
C GLU A 48 3.21 -4.51 3.31
N ALA A 49 1.93 -4.15 3.49
CA ALA A 49 1.48 -2.76 3.49
C ALA A 49 2.12 -1.97 4.64
N TRP A 50 2.14 -2.55 5.84
CA TRP A 50 2.78 -1.93 7.00
C TRP A 50 4.28 -1.75 6.80
N LYS A 51 4.98 -2.75 6.26
CA LYS A 51 6.38 -2.65 5.90
C LYS A 51 6.64 -1.44 4.97
N ARG A 52 5.84 -1.28 3.92
CA ARG A 52 5.96 -0.14 2.99
C ARG A 52 5.63 1.20 3.63
N VAL A 53 4.62 1.26 4.51
CA VAL A 53 4.29 2.47 5.27
C VAL A 53 5.45 2.89 6.17
N LYS A 54 6.08 1.94 6.88
CA LYS A 54 7.26 2.21 7.70
C LYS A 54 8.43 2.73 6.87
N THR A 55 8.74 2.06 5.74
CA THR A 55 9.82 2.49 4.84
C THR A 55 9.60 3.90 4.28
N ASN A 56 8.35 4.25 3.96
CA ASN A 56 8.01 5.60 3.47
C ASN A 56 8.05 6.67 4.57
N ALA A 57 8.15 6.28 5.85
CA ALA A 57 8.16 7.15 7.02
C ALA A 57 7.02 8.19 6.96
N GLY A 58 7.26 9.41 7.43
CA GLY A 58 6.35 10.54 7.27
C GLY A 58 5.55 10.89 8.51
N SER A 59 5.20 12.18 8.61
CA SER A 59 4.58 12.80 9.78
C SER A 59 3.23 12.18 10.15
N PRO A 60 2.79 12.29 11.42
CA PRO A 60 1.49 11.81 11.84
C PRO A 60 0.36 12.65 11.25
N GLY A 61 -0.83 12.03 11.16
CA GLY A 61 -2.06 12.69 10.72
C GLY A 61 -2.72 13.50 11.83
N ILE A 62 -4.03 13.72 11.73
CA ILE A 62 -4.79 14.58 12.64
C ILE A 62 -4.86 14.02 14.08
N ASP A 63 -4.75 12.70 14.23
CA ASP A 63 -4.75 12.01 15.51
C ASP A 63 -3.37 11.95 16.19
N LYS A 64 -2.35 12.55 15.57
CA LYS A 64 -0.98 12.70 16.10
C LYS A 64 -0.26 11.37 16.39
N LEU A 65 -0.86 10.22 16.09
CA LEU A 65 -0.26 8.90 16.28
C LEU A 65 0.91 8.70 15.31
N THR A 66 2.10 8.44 15.85
CA THR A 66 3.34 8.26 15.06
C THR A 66 3.61 6.78 14.79
N ILE A 67 4.46 6.52 13.77
CA ILE A 67 4.97 5.17 13.50
C ILE A 67 5.79 4.67 14.71
N ASP A 68 6.62 5.53 15.30
CA ASP A 68 7.48 5.16 16.43
C ASP A 68 6.66 4.69 17.63
N HIS A 69 5.62 5.44 18.04
CA HIS A 69 4.74 5.02 19.12
C HIS A 69 4.05 3.68 18.83
N ILE A 70 3.70 3.41 17.56
CA ILE A 70 3.11 2.11 17.19
C ILE A 70 4.14 0.99 17.37
N VAL A 71 5.40 1.22 17.02
CA VAL A 71 6.48 0.23 17.10
C VAL A 71 6.93 0.01 18.54
N SER A 72 7.11 1.07 19.33
CA SER A 72 7.69 1.01 20.67
C SER A 72 6.68 0.71 21.77
N GLU A 73 5.42 1.14 21.62
CA GLU A 73 4.45 1.11 22.73
C GLU A 73 3.16 0.34 22.35
N TYR A 74 2.54 0.66 21.22
CA TYR A 74 1.24 0.09 20.87
C TYR A 74 1.31 -1.38 20.42
N GLY A 75 2.39 -1.73 19.72
CA GLY A 75 2.59 -3.04 19.09
C GLY A 75 2.12 -3.09 17.62
N GLU A 76 3.04 -3.44 16.72
CA GLU A 76 2.78 -3.52 15.29
C GLU A 76 1.75 -4.60 14.91
N GLY A 77 1.81 -5.77 15.58
CA GLY A 77 0.89 -6.88 15.35
C GLY A 77 -0.56 -6.47 15.64
N ARG A 78 -0.78 -5.96 16.87
CA ARG A 78 -2.05 -5.42 17.33
C ARG A 78 -2.60 -4.35 16.38
N PHE A 79 -1.77 -3.37 16.00
CA PHE A 79 -2.17 -2.29 15.11
C PHE A 79 -2.72 -2.80 13.75
N LYS A 80 -2.02 -3.77 13.15
CA LYS A 80 -2.45 -4.38 11.88
C LYS A 80 -3.72 -5.21 12.05
N GLU A 81 -3.81 -6.01 13.11
CA GLU A 81 -4.93 -6.90 13.38
C GLU A 81 -6.22 -6.12 13.65
N GLU A 82 -6.18 -5.10 14.50
CA GLU A 82 -7.34 -4.23 14.75
C GLU A 82 -7.77 -3.48 13.48
N THR A 83 -6.82 -3.01 12.68
CA THR A 83 -7.14 -2.34 11.40
C THR A 83 -7.79 -3.31 10.42
N ALA A 84 -7.30 -4.56 10.36
CA ALA A 84 -7.89 -5.60 9.52
C ALA A 84 -9.31 -5.98 9.98
N GLU A 85 -9.54 -6.03 11.29
CA GLU A 85 -10.86 -6.31 11.85
C GLU A 85 -11.86 -5.17 11.59
N MET A 86 -11.45 -3.91 11.72
CA MET A 86 -12.28 -2.75 11.36
C MET A 86 -12.68 -2.78 9.88
N LEU A 87 -11.79 -3.22 8.99
CA LEU A 87 -12.12 -3.39 7.58
C LEU A 87 -13.09 -4.56 7.36
N ARG A 88 -12.85 -5.70 8.02
CA ARG A 88 -13.66 -6.91 7.89
C ARG A 88 -15.10 -6.71 8.37
N SER A 89 -15.27 -6.02 9.50
CA SER A 89 -16.57 -5.68 10.08
C SER A 89 -17.29 -4.52 9.38
N GLY A 90 -16.59 -3.76 8.52
CA GLY A 90 -17.16 -2.58 7.85
C GLY A 90 -17.21 -1.32 8.72
N GLU A 91 -16.59 -1.37 9.91
CA GLU A 91 -16.55 -0.27 10.88
C GLU A 91 -15.47 0.77 10.58
N TYR A 92 -14.51 0.45 9.71
CA TYR A 92 -13.47 1.39 9.31
C TYR A 92 -14.07 2.68 8.73
N ARG A 93 -13.64 3.83 9.28
CA ARG A 93 -13.96 5.17 8.78
C ARG A 93 -12.66 5.95 8.65
N ALA A 94 -12.37 6.40 7.43
CA ALA A 94 -11.18 7.21 7.17
C ALA A 94 -11.28 8.55 7.92
N LYS A 95 -10.17 9.00 8.49
CA LYS A 95 -10.12 10.29 9.18
C LYS A 95 -9.84 11.44 8.21
N PRO A 96 -10.22 12.69 8.56
CA PRO A 96 -9.81 13.87 7.80
C PRO A 96 -8.29 13.97 7.70
N VAL A 97 -7.79 14.34 6.52
CA VAL A 97 -6.35 14.56 6.31
C VAL A 97 -5.88 15.83 7.03
N ARG A 98 -4.74 15.76 7.72
CA ARG A 98 -4.13 16.93 8.37
C ARG A 98 -3.45 17.79 7.32
N ARG A 99 -3.73 19.09 7.29
CA ARG A 99 -3.01 20.04 6.44
C ARG A 99 -1.71 20.47 7.09
N GLN A 100 -0.64 20.49 6.30
CA GLN A 100 0.67 21.00 6.65
C GLN A 100 1.15 21.90 5.52
N GLU A 101 1.46 23.16 5.83
CA GLU A 101 2.15 24.03 4.89
C GLU A 101 3.65 23.68 4.89
N ILE A 102 4.23 23.53 3.69
CA ILE A 102 5.66 23.33 3.50
C ILE A 102 6.20 24.29 2.43
N PRO A 103 7.41 24.83 2.61
CA PRO A 103 7.96 25.81 1.67
C PRO A 103 8.27 25.17 0.32
N LYS A 104 8.10 25.96 -0.74
CA LYS A 104 8.64 25.71 -2.07
C LYS A 104 9.98 26.42 -2.24
N GLY A 105 10.73 26.03 -3.27
CA GLY A 105 11.97 26.72 -3.64
C GLY A 105 11.79 28.15 -4.16
N ASP A 106 10.58 28.54 -4.55
CA ASP A 106 10.23 29.88 -5.06
C ASP A 106 9.67 30.83 -3.97
N GLY A 107 9.81 30.46 -2.69
CA GLY A 107 9.32 31.25 -1.55
C GLY A 107 7.82 31.13 -1.27
N LYS A 108 7.04 30.43 -2.10
CA LYS A 108 5.63 30.15 -1.84
C LYS A 108 5.48 28.93 -0.92
N MET A 109 4.30 28.77 -0.30
CA MET A 109 3.96 27.56 0.45
C MET A 109 3.18 26.58 -0.43
N ARG A 110 3.33 25.27 -0.19
CA ARG A 110 2.45 24.23 -0.73
C ARG A 110 1.71 23.54 0.42
N PRO A 111 0.37 23.42 0.35
CA PRO A 111 -0.36 22.61 1.30
C PRO A 111 -0.09 21.13 1.02
N LEU A 112 0.22 20.36 2.06
CA LEU A 112 0.32 18.91 2.04
C LEU A 112 -0.78 18.31 2.91
N GLY A 113 -1.54 17.37 2.35
CA GLY A 113 -2.47 16.54 3.11
C GLY A 113 -1.78 15.31 3.67
N ILE A 114 -1.83 15.12 4.97
CA ILE A 114 -1.17 14.03 5.69
C ILE A 114 -2.26 13.14 6.32
N PRO A 115 -2.53 11.95 5.77
CA PRO A 115 -3.46 10.98 6.36
C PRO A 115 -2.91 10.41 7.67
N THR A 116 -3.77 9.81 8.48
CA THR A 116 -3.30 9.10 9.69
C THR A 116 -2.50 7.86 9.32
N VAL A 117 -1.68 7.35 10.25
CA VAL A 117 -0.89 6.14 10.00
C VAL A 117 -1.80 4.95 9.63
N ARG A 118 -2.98 4.85 10.25
CA ARG A 118 -3.97 3.82 9.93
C ARG A 118 -4.54 4.00 8.52
N ASP A 119 -4.90 5.22 8.14
CA ASP A 119 -5.38 5.49 6.78
C ASP A 119 -4.31 5.14 5.74
N ARG A 120 -3.03 5.46 6.01
CA ARG A 120 -1.90 5.10 5.14
C ARG A 120 -1.72 3.58 5.02
N LEU A 121 -1.93 2.83 6.10
CA LEU A 121 -1.91 1.37 6.07
C LEU A 121 -3.02 0.83 5.16
N VAL A 122 -4.25 1.30 5.33
CA VAL A 122 -5.40 0.89 4.50
C VAL A 122 -5.20 1.28 3.04
N GLN A 123 -4.73 2.50 2.77
CA GLN A 123 -4.44 2.97 1.40
C GLN A 123 -3.34 2.14 0.73
N MET A 124 -2.28 1.80 1.46
CA MET A 124 -1.21 0.95 0.95
C MET A 124 -1.71 -0.48 0.68
N ALA A 125 -2.50 -1.05 1.59
CA ALA A 125 -3.10 -2.37 1.39
C ALA A 125 -4.03 -2.41 0.16
N ALA A 126 -4.89 -1.39 0.00
CA ALA A 126 -5.72 -1.24 -1.18
C ALA A 126 -4.85 -1.11 -2.46
N LYS A 127 -3.80 -0.28 -2.40
CA LYS A 127 -2.85 -0.11 -3.52
C LYS A 127 -2.24 -1.45 -3.93
N LEU A 128 -1.74 -2.25 -2.98
CA LEU A 128 -1.14 -3.57 -3.27
C LEU A 128 -2.07 -4.49 -4.07
N VAL A 129 -3.38 -4.43 -3.79
CA VAL A 129 -4.40 -5.26 -4.42
C VAL A 129 -4.78 -4.73 -5.80
N ILE A 130 -4.97 -3.42 -5.96
CA ILE A 130 -5.51 -2.85 -7.22
C ILE A 130 -4.43 -2.48 -8.25
N GLU A 131 -3.22 -2.09 -7.80
CA GLU A 131 -2.10 -1.69 -8.67
C GLU A 131 -1.81 -2.70 -9.81
N PRO A 132 -1.73 -4.04 -9.60
CA PRO A 132 -1.49 -4.98 -10.70
C PRO A 132 -2.57 -4.97 -11.79
N ILE A 133 -3.82 -4.64 -11.45
CA ILE A 133 -4.91 -4.56 -12.42
C ILE A 133 -4.71 -3.32 -13.30
N PHE A 134 -4.44 -2.17 -12.68
CA PHE A 134 -4.19 -0.93 -13.43
C PHE A 134 -2.90 -0.98 -14.24
N GLU A 135 -1.85 -1.63 -13.73
CA GLU A 135 -0.59 -1.80 -14.47
C GLU A 135 -0.76 -2.62 -15.76
N ALA A 136 -1.74 -3.51 -15.84
CA ALA A 136 -2.02 -4.26 -17.07
C ALA A 136 -2.55 -3.36 -18.21
N ASP A 137 -3.22 -2.26 -17.85
CA ASP A 137 -3.90 -1.35 -18.77
C ASP A 137 -3.12 -0.07 -19.06
N PHE A 138 -2.21 0.35 -18.17
CA PHE A 138 -1.45 1.58 -18.37
C PHE A 138 -0.57 1.55 -19.62
N ARG A 139 -0.66 2.63 -20.41
CA ARG A 139 0.18 2.85 -21.61
C ARG A 139 1.65 3.09 -21.23
N ASP A 140 2.55 2.84 -22.18
CA ASP A 140 3.98 3.06 -21.95
C ASP A 140 4.38 4.51 -21.76
N CYS A 141 3.61 5.45 -22.31
CA CYS A 141 3.80 6.88 -22.10
C CYS A 141 3.32 7.38 -20.73
N SER A 142 2.76 6.51 -19.88
CA SER A 142 2.39 6.84 -18.50
C SER A 142 3.55 6.52 -17.55
N TYR A 143 4.08 7.53 -16.86
CA TYR A 143 5.28 7.38 -16.00
C TYR A 143 5.02 7.68 -14.51
N GLY A 144 4.01 8.50 -14.20
CA GLY A 144 3.80 8.99 -12.83
C GLY A 144 3.36 7.89 -11.86
N PHE A 145 4.08 7.77 -10.74
CA PHE A 145 3.73 6.89 -9.60
C PHE A 145 3.60 5.39 -9.93
N ARG A 146 4.25 4.94 -11.00
CA ARG A 146 4.23 3.54 -11.43
C ARG A 146 5.49 2.79 -10.97
N PRO A 147 5.39 1.50 -10.64
CA PRO A 147 6.55 0.68 -10.34
C PRO A 147 7.58 0.72 -11.47
N LYS A 148 8.84 0.99 -11.12
CA LYS A 148 9.98 0.99 -12.07
C LYS A 148 9.86 1.99 -13.23
N ARG A 149 9.05 3.06 -13.09
CA ARG A 149 9.03 4.18 -14.03
C ARG A 149 9.35 5.49 -13.29
N SER A 150 10.06 6.39 -13.96
CA SER A 150 10.50 7.67 -13.42
C SER A 150 10.29 8.78 -14.45
N ALA A 151 10.30 10.05 -14.02
CA ALA A 151 10.19 11.19 -14.94
C ALA A 151 11.43 11.36 -15.83
N HIS A 152 12.55 10.72 -15.47
CA HIS A 152 13.85 10.89 -16.15
C HIS A 152 14.30 9.63 -16.91
N GLY A 153 13.47 8.58 -16.95
CA GLY A 153 13.87 7.23 -17.39
C GLY A 153 14.28 6.35 -16.22
#